data_AF-A0A5C7VMW1-F1
#
_entry.id   AF-A0A5C7VMW1-F1
#
_cell.length_a   1.000
_cell.length_b   1.000
_cell.length_c   1.000
_cell.angle_alpha   90.00
_cell.angle_beta   90.00
_cell.angle_gamma   90.00
#
_symmetry.space_group_name_H-M   'P 1'
#
loop_
_entity.id
_entity.type
_entity.pdbx_description
1 polymer ?
#
loop_
_entity_poly.entity_id
_entity_poly.type
_entity_poly.pdbx_seq_one_letter_code
_entity_poly.pdbx_strand_id
1 'polypeptide(L)'
;MRVALMLLLCLGVPSVGASEAPLSVKGATTINAVQARQLYEFGVLFIDVRPAREWGWGHVHGALHLALERRFDELANPDWPRAMPMVLYCDSEVCPHSAEAARRAVGWGFQQVYYFRSGYFAWQLLDFPQGKGSAGEMLAFNPGVPAAAAGVTRD
;
A
#
# COMPACT_ATOMS: atom_id res chain seq x y z
N MET A 1 -43.70 46.43 9.24
CA MET A 1 -44.34 45.77 8.06
C MET A 1 -43.25 45.33 7.10
N ARG A 2 -43.22 44.03 6.79
CA ARG A 2 -42.70 43.42 5.54
C ARG A 2 -41.17 43.41 5.37
N VAL A 3 -40.49 42.30 5.06
CA VAL A 3 -40.90 40.95 4.64
C VAL A 3 -39.70 40.03 4.92
N ALA A 4 -40.03 38.81 5.33
CA ALA A 4 -39.10 37.70 5.47
C ALA A 4 -38.44 37.33 4.15
N LEU A 5 -37.14 37.00 4.17
CA LEU A 5 -36.59 36.00 3.24
C LEU A 5 -35.28 35.41 3.77
N MET A 6 -35.37 34.73 4.92
CA MET A 6 -34.47 33.61 5.19
C MET A 6 -34.96 32.44 4.34
N LEU A 7 -34.43 32.30 3.13
CA LEU A 7 -34.52 31.05 2.39
C LEU A 7 -33.10 30.49 2.30
N LEU A 8 -32.76 29.77 3.37
CA LEU A 8 -31.59 28.93 3.50
C LEU A 8 -31.70 27.84 2.42
N LEU A 9 -31.12 28.11 1.25
CA LEU A 9 -31.02 27.12 0.17
C LEU A 9 -29.89 26.15 0.54
N CYS A 10 -30.13 25.27 1.52
CA CYS A 10 -29.33 24.06 1.72
C CYS A 10 -29.64 23.11 0.58
N LEU A 11 -29.09 23.40 -0.61
CA LEU A 11 -29.01 22.44 -1.70
C LEU A 11 -28.25 21.24 -1.15
N GLY A 12 -28.96 20.11 -1.05
CA GLY A 12 -28.42 18.87 -0.51
C GLY A 12 -27.08 18.56 -1.15
N VAL A 13 -26.02 18.61 -0.34
CA VAL A 13 -24.72 18.08 -0.74
C VAL A 13 -24.95 16.60 -0.96
N PRO A 14 -24.77 16.05 -2.19
CA PRO A 14 -24.80 14.62 -2.34
C PRO A 14 -23.67 14.08 -1.47
N SER A 15 -24.03 13.30 -0.45
CA SER A 15 -23.06 12.54 0.31
C SER A 15 -22.37 11.60 -0.66
N VAL A 16 -21.22 12.03 -1.21
CA VAL A 16 -20.26 11.12 -1.80
C VAL A 16 -19.88 10.19 -0.65
N GLY A 17 -20.47 9.00 -0.63
CA GLY A 17 -20.12 7.97 0.33
C GLY A 17 -18.67 7.59 0.09
N ALA A 18 -17.74 8.26 0.76
CA ALA A 18 -16.38 7.78 0.89
C ALA A 18 -16.46 6.49 1.70
N SER A 19 -16.65 5.37 1.00
CA SER A 19 -16.57 4.06 1.62
C SER A 19 -15.13 3.88 2.09
N GLU A 20 -14.95 3.70 3.39
CA GLU A 20 -13.66 3.29 3.93
C GLU A 20 -13.20 1.98 3.27
N ALA A 21 -11.89 1.80 3.22
CA ALA A 21 -11.28 0.54 2.86
C ALA A 21 -11.72 -0.54 3.86
N PRO A 22 -11.99 -1.78 3.40
CA PRO A 22 -12.46 -2.85 4.26
C PRO A 22 -11.44 -3.14 5.37
N LEU A 23 -11.93 -3.57 6.53
CA LEU A 23 -11.08 -3.93 7.68
C LEU A 23 -10.21 -5.17 7.40
N SER A 24 -10.69 -6.06 6.53
CA SER A 24 -9.98 -7.27 6.13
C SER A 24 -10.24 -7.64 4.68
N VAL A 25 -9.29 -8.40 4.12
CA VAL A 25 -9.39 -8.97 2.78
C VAL A 25 -9.23 -10.49 2.91
N LYS A 26 -10.19 -11.25 2.39
CA LYS A 26 -10.15 -12.72 2.44
C LYS A 26 -8.86 -13.23 1.78
N GLY A 27 -8.10 -14.04 2.52
CA GLY A 27 -6.84 -14.63 2.06
C GLY A 27 -5.61 -13.74 2.23
N ALA A 28 -5.77 -12.50 2.73
CA ALA A 28 -4.67 -11.64 3.13
C ALA A 28 -4.68 -11.42 4.64
N THR A 29 -3.52 -11.13 5.22
CA THR A 29 -3.39 -10.75 6.63
C THR A 29 -3.41 -9.22 6.74
N THR A 30 -4.44 -8.65 7.36
CA THR A 30 -4.43 -7.23 7.71
C THR A 30 -3.38 -6.97 8.79
N ILE A 31 -2.53 -5.97 8.59
CA ILE A 31 -1.48 -5.59 9.54
C ILE A 31 -1.60 -4.11 9.93
N ASN A 32 -1.17 -3.79 11.16
CA ASN A 32 -1.01 -2.41 11.62
C ASN A 32 0.37 -1.85 11.25
N ALA A 33 0.62 -0.57 11.54
CA ALA A 33 1.87 0.09 11.17
C ALA A 33 3.10 -0.47 11.87
N VAL A 34 2.98 -0.93 13.12
CA VAL A 34 4.10 -1.56 13.86
C VAL A 34 4.45 -2.93 13.25
N GLN A 35 3.45 -3.72 12.89
CA GLN A 35 3.65 -4.99 12.20
C GLN A 35 4.24 -4.79 10.79
N ALA A 36 3.79 -3.75 10.08
CA ALA A 36 4.39 -3.37 8.80
C ALA A 36 5.87 -3.00 8.99
N ARG A 37 6.20 -2.21 10.02
CA ARG A 37 7.60 -1.88 10.34
C ARG A 37 8.45 -3.12 10.64
N GLN A 38 7.92 -4.11 11.35
CA GLN A 38 8.63 -5.37 11.59
C GLN A 38 8.87 -6.14 10.29
N LEU A 39 7.87 -6.26 9.41
CA LEU A 39 8.02 -6.92 8.11
C LEU A 39 9.04 -6.18 7.22
N TYR A 40 9.07 -4.86 7.29
CA TYR A 40 10.07 -4.03 6.64
C TYR A 40 11.49 -4.35 7.12
N GLU A 41 11.69 -4.46 8.44
CA GLU A 41 12.99 -4.83 9.02
C GLU A 41 13.43 -6.25 8.64
N PHE A 42 12.47 -7.15 8.37
CA PHE A 42 12.74 -8.49 7.82
C PHE A 42 12.96 -8.52 6.30
N GLY A 43 12.93 -7.36 5.63
CA GLY A 43 13.18 -7.27 4.19
C GLY A 43 12.03 -7.78 3.31
N VAL A 44 10.79 -7.79 3.83
CA VAL A 44 9.61 -8.13 3.03
C VAL A 44 9.39 -7.09 1.94
N LEU A 45 8.93 -7.52 0.77
CA LEU A 45 8.63 -6.66 -0.36
C LEU A 45 7.47 -5.71 -0.03
N PHE A 46 7.71 -4.40 -0.02
CA PHE A 46 6.66 -3.39 0.04
C PHE A 46 6.27 -2.95 -1.37
N ILE A 47 4.97 -2.90 -1.65
CA ILE A 47 4.44 -2.45 -2.94
C ILE A 47 3.47 -1.29 -2.71
N ASP A 48 3.81 -0.16 -3.31
CA ASP A 48 2.97 1.03 -3.35
C ASP A 48 2.06 0.97 -4.56
N VAL A 49 0.75 0.96 -4.32
CA VAL A 49 -0.26 0.84 -5.38
C VAL A 49 -0.89 2.18 -5.76
N ARG A 50 -0.36 3.28 -5.24
CA ARG A 50 -0.84 4.64 -5.51
C ARG A 50 -0.47 5.14 -6.90
N PRO A 51 -1.14 6.17 -7.43
CA PRO A 51 -0.69 6.88 -8.62
C PRO A 51 0.75 7.43 -8.48
N ALA A 52 1.44 7.56 -9.62
CA ALA A 52 2.84 8.05 -9.67
C ALA A 52 3.05 9.44 -9.04
N ARG A 53 2.00 10.28 -9.01
CA ARG A 53 2.04 11.60 -8.38
C ARG A 53 2.23 11.48 -6.86
N GLU A 54 1.46 10.61 -6.20
CA GLU A 54 1.56 10.39 -4.76
C GLU A 54 2.87 9.68 -4.40
N TRP A 55 3.28 8.69 -5.20
CA TRP A 55 4.60 8.06 -5.11
C TRP A 55 5.74 9.07 -5.09
N GLY A 56 5.70 10.04 -6.00
CA GLY A 56 6.72 11.08 -6.12
C GLY A 56 6.81 12.03 -4.91
N TRP A 57 5.73 12.16 -4.13
CA TRP A 57 5.72 12.99 -2.91
C TRP A 57 6.36 12.31 -1.71
N GLY A 58 6.30 10.99 -1.68
CA GLY A 58 6.92 10.17 -0.65
C GLY A 58 6.28 8.79 -0.58
N HIS A 59 7.04 7.81 -0.13
CA HIS A 59 6.65 6.41 -0.08
C HIS A 59 7.52 5.66 0.94
N VAL A 60 7.19 4.40 1.24
CA VAL A 60 8.02 3.54 2.10
C VAL A 60 9.39 3.34 1.45
N HIS A 61 10.48 3.70 2.11
CA HIS A 61 11.82 3.66 1.52
C HIS A 61 12.16 2.27 0.96
N GLY A 62 12.50 2.17 -0.33
CA GLY A 62 12.84 0.89 -0.96
C GLY A 62 11.64 0.06 -1.41
N ALA A 63 10.41 0.58 -1.32
CA ALA A 63 9.24 -0.07 -1.91
C ALA A 63 9.34 -0.16 -3.45
N LEU A 64 8.56 -1.07 -4.03
CA LEU A 64 8.32 -1.16 -5.46
C LEU A 64 7.04 -0.39 -5.82
N HIS A 65 7.10 0.48 -6.83
CA HIS A 65 5.91 1.17 -7.33
C HIS A 65 5.20 0.35 -8.41
N LEU A 66 4.02 -0.16 -8.08
CA LEU A 66 3.11 -0.78 -9.03
C LEU A 66 1.72 -0.16 -8.87
N ALA A 67 1.53 1.01 -9.46
CA ALA A 67 0.24 1.70 -9.43
C ALA A 67 -0.91 0.77 -9.86
N LEU A 68 -1.96 0.70 -9.03
CA LEU A 68 -3.07 -0.25 -9.19
C LEU A 68 -3.70 -0.21 -10.58
N GLU A 69 -3.92 1.00 -11.08
CA GLU A 69 -4.61 1.25 -12.36
C GLU A 69 -3.71 1.14 -13.60
N ARG A 70 -2.42 0.83 -13.43
CA ARG A 70 -1.46 0.80 -14.55
C ARG A 70 -0.60 -0.45 -14.59
N ARG A 71 0.15 -0.70 -13.52
CA ARG A 71 1.27 -1.66 -13.51
C ARG A 71 1.05 -2.84 -12.57
N PHE A 72 0.03 -2.80 -11.71
CA PHE A 72 -0.16 -3.83 -10.70
C PHE A 72 -0.43 -5.23 -11.26
N ASP A 73 -1.07 -5.31 -12.43
CA ASP A 73 -1.32 -6.58 -13.13
C ASP A 73 -0.03 -7.26 -13.62
N GLU A 74 1.13 -6.60 -13.57
CA GLU A 74 2.45 -7.22 -13.80
C GLU A 74 2.71 -8.39 -12.82
N LEU A 75 2.15 -8.35 -11.60
CA LEU A 75 2.26 -9.43 -10.62
C LEU A 75 1.50 -10.70 -11.02
N ALA A 76 0.56 -10.61 -11.97
CA ALA A 76 -0.15 -11.78 -12.48
C ALA A 76 0.79 -12.73 -13.26
N ASN A 77 1.93 -12.24 -13.75
CA ASN A 77 2.91 -13.06 -14.47
C ASN A 77 3.34 -14.26 -13.59
N PRO A 78 3.30 -15.51 -14.12
CA PRO A 78 3.73 -16.71 -13.39
C PRO A 78 5.20 -16.71 -12.96
N ASP A 79 6.05 -15.86 -13.54
CA ASP A 79 7.47 -15.73 -13.16
C ASP A 79 7.65 -15.17 -11.74
N TRP A 80 6.64 -14.49 -11.19
CA TRP A 80 6.67 -14.03 -9.81
C TRP A 80 6.47 -15.21 -8.83
N PRO A 81 7.40 -15.45 -7.89
CA PRO A 81 7.27 -16.55 -6.95
C PRO A 81 6.03 -16.39 -6.05
N ARG A 82 5.09 -17.33 -6.13
CA ARG A 82 3.83 -17.26 -5.35
C ARG A 82 4.02 -17.37 -3.84
N ALA A 83 5.14 -17.92 -3.39
CA ALA A 83 5.52 -17.97 -1.98
C ALA A 83 6.10 -16.64 -1.45
N MET A 84 6.35 -15.65 -2.31
CA MET A 84 6.98 -14.39 -1.92
C MET A 84 6.08 -13.56 -0.99
N PRO A 85 6.56 -13.18 0.20
CA PRO A 85 5.81 -12.28 1.09
C PRO A 85 5.80 -10.86 0.54
N MET A 86 4.65 -10.20 0.60
CA MET A 86 4.51 -8.81 0.17
C MET A 86 3.55 -8.02 1.06
N VAL A 87 3.90 -6.75 1.31
CA VAL A 87 3.04 -5.76 1.96
C VAL A 87 2.49 -4.81 0.89
N LEU A 88 1.16 -4.74 0.78
CA LEU A 88 0.46 -3.87 -0.16
C LEU A 88 -0.14 -2.70 0.61
N TYR A 89 0.14 -1.47 0.16
CA TYR A 89 -0.34 -0.27 0.84
C TYR A 89 -0.79 0.84 -0.13
N CYS A 90 -1.70 1.68 0.35
CA CYS A 90 -2.13 2.92 -0.28
C CYS A 90 -1.94 4.08 0.72
N ASP A 91 -2.62 5.21 0.57
CA ASP A 91 -2.49 6.36 1.46
C ASP A 91 -2.91 6.06 2.89
N SER A 92 -4.12 5.55 3.07
CA SER A 92 -4.77 5.39 4.37
C SER A 92 -6.02 4.51 4.31
N GLU A 93 -6.73 4.45 5.42
CA GLU A 93 -7.97 3.70 5.64
C GLU A 93 -9.14 4.14 4.74
N VAL A 94 -9.04 5.31 4.09
CA VAL A 94 -10.03 5.79 3.13
C VAL A 94 -9.66 5.50 1.67
N CYS A 95 -8.48 4.91 1.42
CA CYS A 95 -8.08 4.49 0.09
C CYS A 95 -8.39 2.99 -0.13
N PRO A 96 -9.30 2.61 -1.05
CA PRO A 96 -9.64 1.21 -1.28
C PRO A 96 -8.59 0.44 -2.11
N HIS A 97 -7.58 1.11 -2.67
CA HIS A 97 -6.67 0.50 -3.65
C HIS A 97 -5.83 -0.65 -3.09
N SER A 98 -5.33 -0.55 -1.86
CA SER A 98 -4.56 -1.64 -1.25
C SER A 98 -5.43 -2.88 -0.96
N ALA A 99 -6.73 -2.70 -0.73
CA ALA A 99 -7.65 -3.82 -0.56
C ALA A 99 -7.95 -4.53 -1.91
N GLU A 100 -8.12 -3.77 -2.99
CA GLU A 100 -8.24 -4.32 -4.35
C GLU A 100 -6.95 -5.05 -4.77
N ALA A 101 -5.79 -4.43 -4.51
CA ALA A 101 -4.48 -5.03 -4.75
C ALA A 101 -4.34 -6.37 -4.02
N ALA A 102 -4.70 -6.42 -2.73
CA ALA A 102 -4.66 -7.65 -1.94
C ALA A 102 -5.60 -8.72 -2.48
N ARG A 103 -6.83 -8.36 -2.90
CA ARG A 103 -7.76 -9.32 -3.52
C ARG A 103 -7.19 -9.92 -4.80
N ARG A 104 -6.59 -9.10 -5.66
CA ARG A 104 -5.96 -9.56 -6.91
C ARG A 104 -4.77 -10.47 -6.64
N ALA A 105 -3.84 -10.06 -5.76
CA ALA A 105 -2.67 -10.87 -5.42
C ALA A 105 -3.06 -12.24 -4.86
N VAL A 106 -4.03 -12.28 -3.92
CA VAL A 106 -4.58 -13.55 -3.41
C VAL A 106 -5.21 -14.37 -4.55
N GLY A 107 -6.01 -13.73 -5.42
CA GLY A 107 -6.63 -14.39 -6.56
C GLY A 107 -5.65 -14.98 -7.57
N TRP A 108 -4.46 -14.36 -7.72
CA TRP A 108 -3.37 -14.86 -8.55
C TRP A 108 -2.51 -15.94 -7.86
N GLY A 109 -2.82 -16.29 -6.61
CA GLY A 109 -2.22 -17.39 -5.87
C GLY A 109 -1.03 -17.01 -4.99
N PHE A 110 -0.78 -15.70 -4.74
CA PHE A 110 0.22 -15.32 -3.76
C PHE A 110 -0.20 -15.78 -2.36
N GLN A 111 0.72 -16.45 -1.67
CA GLN A 111 0.44 -17.17 -0.43
C GLN A 111 0.62 -16.30 0.82
N GLN A 112 1.43 -15.23 0.71
CA GLN A 112 1.83 -14.37 1.83
C GLN A 112 1.55 -12.90 1.48
N VAL A 113 0.26 -12.54 1.48
CA VAL A 113 -0.20 -11.17 1.19
C VAL A 113 -0.55 -10.46 2.49
N TYR A 114 0.17 -9.38 2.77
CA TYR A 114 -0.10 -8.50 3.91
C TYR A 114 -0.79 -7.22 3.43
N TYR A 115 -1.97 -6.96 3.95
CA TYR A 115 -2.78 -5.78 3.64
C TYR A 115 -2.53 -4.71 4.70
N PHE A 116 -1.75 -3.68 4.34
CA PHE A 116 -1.45 -2.57 5.23
C PHE A 116 -2.50 -1.45 5.05
N ARG A 117 -3.65 -1.64 5.72
CA ARG A 117 -4.83 -0.77 5.61
C ARG A 117 -4.56 0.70 5.96
N SER A 118 -3.84 0.96 7.04
CA SER A 118 -3.59 2.33 7.51
C SER A 118 -2.57 3.09 6.66
N GLY A 119 -1.88 2.40 5.76
CA GLY A 119 -1.21 3.00 4.61
C GLY A 119 -0.01 3.88 4.92
N TYR A 120 0.41 4.61 3.89
CA TYR A 120 1.59 5.47 3.91
C TYR A 120 1.49 6.61 4.93
N PHE A 121 0.29 7.15 5.17
CA PHE A 121 0.15 8.23 6.16
C PHE A 121 0.40 7.76 7.59
N ALA A 122 -0.01 6.52 7.93
CA ALA A 122 0.34 5.93 9.22
C ALA A 122 1.85 5.65 9.33
N TRP A 123 2.48 5.21 8.22
CA TRP A 123 3.93 5.03 8.15
C TRP A 123 4.69 6.34 8.38
N GLN A 124 4.28 7.40 7.70
CA GLN A 124 4.86 8.74 7.84
C GLN A 124 4.64 9.32 9.24
N LEU A 125 3.44 9.13 9.82
CA LEU A 125 3.11 9.64 11.16
C LEU A 125 4.04 9.07 12.25
N LEU A 126 4.51 7.84 12.06
CA LEU A 126 5.44 7.17 12.98
C LEU A 126 6.91 7.42 12.63
N ASP A 127 7.19 8.32 11.69
CA ASP A 127 8.53 8.70 11.23
C ASP A 127 9.38 7.49 10.80
N PHE A 128 8.73 6.48 10.22
CA PHE A 128 9.43 5.34 9.64
C PHE A 128 10.16 5.73 8.33
N PRO A 129 11.16 4.94 7.88
CA PRO A 129 11.98 5.29 6.72
C PRO A 129 11.18 5.56 5.43
N GLN A 130 11.40 6.73 4.83
CA GLN A 130 10.68 7.19 3.65
C GLN A 130 11.64 7.44 2.48
N GLY A 131 11.20 7.14 1.26
CA GLY A 131 11.84 7.56 0.02
C GLY A 131 11.13 8.77 -0.61
N LYS A 132 11.77 9.44 -1.58
CA LYS A 132 11.22 10.59 -2.32
C LYS A 132 11.69 10.57 -3.78
N GLY A 133 10.76 10.70 -4.72
CA GLY A 133 11.05 10.61 -6.16
C GLY A 133 11.70 9.28 -6.55
N SER A 134 12.08 9.10 -7.82
CA SER A 134 12.65 7.82 -8.31
C SER A 134 14.08 7.50 -7.83
N ALA A 135 14.66 8.34 -6.97
CA ALA A 135 16.03 8.19 -6.50
C ALA A 135 16.03 7.33 -5.22
N GLY A 136 16.14 6.00 -5.40
CA GLY A 136 16.34 5.05 -4.30
C GLY A 136 15.42 3.83 -4.25
N GLU A 137 14.74 3.49 -5.33
CA GLU A 137 13.71 2.45 -5.34
C GLU A 137 14.26 1.15 -5.97
N MET A 138 14.55 0.18 -5.09
CA MET A 138 15.11 -1.18 -5.28
C MET A 138 16.04 -1.45 -6.50
N LEU A 139 17.36 -1.49 -6.22
CA LEU A 139 18.35 -2.31 -6.97
C LEU A 139 18.41 -3.77 -6.47
N ALA A 140 17.65 -4.13 -5.43
CA ALA A 140 17.85 -5.36 -4.66
C ALA A 140 16.81 -6.47 -4.91
N PHE A 141 15.93 -6.34 -5.90
CA PHE A 141 15.09 -7.47 -6.31
C PHE A 141 15.80 -8.27 -7.40
N ASN A 142 16.60 -9.26 -6.98
CA ASN A 142 17.05 -10.34 -7.86
C ASN A 142 16.18 -11.58 -7.59
N PRO A 143 15.26 -11.97 -8.49
CA PRO A 143 14.41 -13.15 -8.29
C PRO A 143 15.19 -14.48 -8.18
N GLY A 144 16.52 -14.48 -8.29
CA GLY A 144 17.39 -15.64 -8.18
C GLY A 144 18.20 -15.80 -6.88
N VAL A 145 18.09 -14.91 -5.88
CA VAL A 145 18.88 -15.03 -4.63
C VAL A 145 17.99 -15.44 -3.46
N PRO A 146 18.15 -16.65 -2.87
CA PRO A 146 17.41 -17.04 -1.68
C PRO A 146 17.74 -16.12 -0.50
N ALA A 147 16.74 -15.84 0.34
CA ALA A 147 16.76 -14.91 1.49
C ALA A 147 17.83 -15.19 2.58
N ALA A 148 18.69 -16.20 2.39
CA ALA A 148 19.74 -16.59 3.32
C ALA A 148 21.01 -15.72 3.25
N ALA A 149 21.15 -14.81 2.26
CA ALA A 149 22.37 -14.03 2.07
C ALA A 149 22.45 -12.72 2.89
N ALA A 150 21.40 -12.35 3.64
CA ALA A 150 21.38 -11.11 4.45
C ALA A 150 21.88 -11.29 5.90
N GLY A 151 22.52 -12.42 6.21
CA GLY A 151 23.03 -12.73 7.54
C GLY A 151 24.51 -12.45 7.73
N VAL A 152 24.83 -11.53 8.65
CA VAL A 152 26.04 -11.48 9.50
C VAL A 152 27.34 -11.03 8.83
N THR A 153 27.77 -9.80 9.16
CA THR A 153 29.16 -9.55 9.55
C THR A 153 29.14 -8.93 10.95
N ARG A 154 29.53 -9.73 11.94
CA ARG A 154 30.08 -9.24 13.20
C ARG A 154 31.57 -9.27 13.00
N ASP A 155 32.21 -8.11 13.09
CA ASP A 155 33.59 -7.91 13.55
C ASP A 155 33.63 -6.60 14.34
#